data_AF-A0A1B6DKJ8-F1
#
_entry.id   AF-A0A1B6DKJ8-F1
#
_cell.length_a   1.000
_cell.length_b   1.000
_cell.length_c   1.000
_cell.angle_alpha   90.00
_cell.angle_beta   90.00
_cell.angle_gamma   90.00
#
_symmetry.space_group_name_H-M   'P 1'
#
loop_
_entity.id
_entity.type
_entity.pdbx_description
1 polymer ?
#
loop_
_entity_poly.entity_id
_entity_poly.type
_entity_poly.pdbx_seq_one_letter_code
_entity_poly.pdbx_strand_id
1 'polypeptide(L)'
;MRDIWFQQDGATAPTARASMQVVGQMFPGHVILRFDDVHWPPRSSQLSICDFFLWGYLKSKVYMNKPRTLNDLKNSIRQEIEAMPNEMLERAVRNFQRRIQVCIGQDGRHLEDIVFRT
;
A
#
# COMPACT_ATOMS: atom_id res chain seq x y z
N MET A 1 -18.34 -7.52 3.92
CA MET A 1 -17.31 -7.32 2.88
C MET A 1 -17.74 -6.44 1.70
N ARG A 2 -19.00 -5.98 1.61
CA ARG A 2 -19.49 -5.26 0.41
C ARG A 2 -18.92 -3.84 0.20
N ASP A 3 -18.09 -3.33 1.11
CA ASP A 3 -17.52 -1.97 1.05
C ASP A 3 -15.97 -1.96 1.09
N ILE A 4 -15.32 -3.11 0.84
CA ILE A 4 -13.86 -3.20 0.87
C ILE A 4 -13.31 -3.20 -0.55
N TRP A 5 -12.45 -2.24 -0.84
CA TRP A 5 -11.72 -2.15 -2.09
C TRP A 5 -10.33 -2.77 -1.95
N PHE A 6 -9.95 -3.61 -2.92
CA PHE A 6 -8.61 -4.13 -3.04
C PHE A 6 -7.80 -3.24 -3.98
N GLN A 7 -6.62 -2.79 -3.56
CA GLN A 7 -5.70 -2.02 -4.40
C GLN A 7 -4.33 -2.68 -4.41
N GLN A 8 -3.73 -2.81 -5.60
CA GLN A 8 -2.34 -3.24 -5.75
C GLN A 8 -1.61 -2.40 -6.78
N ASP A 9 -0.29 -2.32 -6.65
CA ASP A 9 0.56 -1.62 -7.60
C ASP A 9 0.60 -2.36 -8.96
N GLY A 10 0.97 -1.63 -10.00
CA GLY A 10 0.96 -2.14 -11.38
C GLY A 10 2.11 -3.09 -11.73
N ALA A 11 2.69 -3.81 -10.76
CA ALA A 11 3.75 -4.78 -10.96
C ALA A 11 3.27 -5.98 -11.80
N THR A 12 4.18 -6.66 -12.51
CA THR A 12 3.83 -7.65 -13.54
C THR A 12 3.20 -8.94 -12.99
N ALA A 13 3.66 -9.46 -11.84
CA ALA A 13 3.13 -10.69 -11.28
C ALA A 13 1.67 -10.57 -10.79
N PRO A 14 1.27 -9.48 -10.08
CA PRO A 14 -0.13 -9.21 -9.74
C PRO A 14 -1.08 -9.08 -10.93
N THR A 15 -0.55 -8.71 -12.10
CA THR A 15 -1.33 -8.52 -13.34
C THR A 15 -1.50 -9.78 -14.19
N ALA A 16 -1.05 -10.95 -13.71
CA ALA A 16 -1.32 -12.21 -14.40
C ALA A 16 -2.82 -12.53 -14.38
N ARG A 17 -3.36 -13.08 -15.47
CA ARG A 17 -4.79 -13.41 -15.59
C ARG A 17 -5.31 -14.29 -14.45
N ALA A 18 -4.52 -15.29 -14.03
CA ALA A 18 -4.89 -16.17 -12.93
C ALA A 18 -5.01 -15.39 -11.60
N SER A 19 -4.08 -14.47 -11.32
CA SER A 19 -4.12 -13.62 -10.12
C SER A 19 -5.31 -12.66 -10.14
N MET A 20 -5.54 -11.97 -11.27
CA MET A 20 -6.68 -11.07 -11.42
C MET A 20 -8.02 -11.79 -11.28
N GLN A 21 -8.13 -13.02 -11.81
CA GLN A 21 -9.36 -13.82 -11.67
C GLN A 21 -9.66 -14.15 -10.21
N VAL A 22 -8.64 -14.53 -9.43
CA VAL A 22 -8.82 -14.82 -8.00
C VAL A 22 -9.22 -13.57 -7.23
N VAL A 23 -8.53 -12.45 -7.46
CA VAL A 23 -8.81 -11.17 -6.78
C VAL A 23 -10.20 -10.66 -7.15
N GLY A 24 -10.58 -10.70 -8.44
CA GLY A 24 -11.91 -10.30 -8.90
C GLY A 24 -13.04 -11.16 -8.34
N GLN A 25 -12.80 -12.46 -8.10
CA GLN A 25 -13.77 -13.33 -7.41
C GLN A 25 -13.90 -12.98 -5.92
N MET A 26 -12.80 -12.60 -5.25
CA MET A 26 -12.81 -12.21 -3.84
C MET A 26 -13.41 -10.82 -3.60
N PHE A 27 -13.22 -9.90 -4.55
CA PHE A 27 -13.67 -8.51 -4.47
C PHE A 27 -14.47 -8.09 -5.71
N PRO A 28 -15.65 -8.69 -6.00
CA PRO A 28 -16.36 -8.43 -7.25
C PRO A 28 -16.71 -6.95 -7.43
N GLY A 29 -16.16 -6.32 -8.48
CA GLY A 29 -16.38 -4.89 -8.78
C GLY A 29 -15.67 -3.90 -7.85
N HIS A 30 -14.78 -4.38 -6.97
CA HIS A 30 -14.11 -3.56 -5.94
C HIS A 30 -12.58 -3.71 -6.02
N VAL A 31 -12.03 -3.71 -7.23
CA VAL A 31 -10.61 -3.95 -7.49
C VAL A 31 -9.99 -2.76 -8.22
N ILE A 32 -8.85 -2.30 -7.72
CA ILE A 32 -8.02 -1.24 -8.31
C ILE A 32 -6.68 -1.88 -8.69
N LEU A 33 -6.53 -2.16 -9.98
CA LEU A 33 -5.36 -2.81 -10.58
C LEU A 33 -5.03 -2.15 -11.91
N ARG A 34 -3.84 -2.41 -12.44
CA ARG A 34 -3.38 -1.79 -13.70
C ARG A 34 -4.28 -2.11 -14.91
N PHE A 35 -4.86 -3.31 -14.98
CA PHE A 35 -5.63 -3.79 -16.13
C PHE A 35 -7.07 -4.21 -15.77
N ASP A 36 -7.61 -3.62 -14.71
CA ASP A 36 -8.99 -3.86 -14.25
C ASP A 36 -9.84 -2.60 -14.48
N ASP A 37 -11.13 -2.65 -14.14
CA ASP A 37 -12.11 -1.60 -14.42
C ASP A 37 -11.70 -0.24 -13.80
N VAL A 38 -11.09 -0.27 -12.61
CA VAL A 38 -10.46 0.92 -12.01
C VAL A 38 -8.95 0.85 -12.16
N HIS A 39 -8.44 1.57 -13.15
CA HIS A 39 -7.02 1.57 -13.50
C HIS A 39 -6.13 2.24 -12.45
N TRP A 40 -5.14 1.50 -11.95
CA TRP A 40 -4.03 2.10 -11.21
C TRP A 40 -2.92 2.59 -12.17
N PRO A 41 -2.53 3.88 -12.12
CA PRO A 41 -1.55 4.43 -13.02
C PRO A 41 -0.15 3.82 -12.83
N PRO A 42 0.63 3.63 -13.92
CA PRO A 42 1.99 3.12 -13.82
C PRO A 42 2.89 4.08 -13.03
N ARG A 43 3.93 3.55 -12.37
CA ARG A 43 4.94 4.33 -11.61
C ARG A 43 4.36 5.21 -10.50
N SER A 44 3.19 4.86 -9.96
CA SER A 44 2.51 5.63 -8.92
C SER A 44 2.74 5.07 -7.52
N SER A 45 3.95 4.60 -7.22
CA SER A 45 4.31 4.10 -5.89
C SER A 45 4.12 5.15 -4.80
N GLN A 46 4.28 6.44 -5.13
CA GLN A 46 4.01 7.55 -4.20
C GLN A 46 2.55 7.66 -3.73
N LEU A 47 1.62 6.96 -4.37
CA LEU A 47 0.20 6.90 -4.00
C LEU A 47 -0.15 5.63 -3.22
N SER A 48 0.68 4.59 -3.25
CA SER A 48 0.43 3.34 -2.54
C SER A 48 0.74 3.49 -1.05
N ILE A 49 -0.24 3.25 -0.18
CA ILE A 49 -0.07 3.32 1.28
C ILE A 49 1.05 2.39 1.76
N CYS A 50 1.15 1.21 1.15
CA CYS A 50 2.19 0.26 1.48
C CYS A 50 3.59 0.83 1.17
N ASP A 51 3.74 1.49 0.03
CA ASP A 51 5.04 1.98 -0.45
C ASP A 51 5.50 3.26 0.24
N PHE A 52 4.62 4.27 0.37
CA PHE A 52 5.03 5.54 0.97
C PHE A 52 5.10 5.49 2.51
N PHE A 53 4.44 4.51 3.14
CA PHE A 53 4.31 4.44 4.60
C PHE A 53 4.69 3.08 5.17
N LEU A 54 3.93 2.01 4.90
CA LEU A 54 4.02 0.76 5.66
C LEU A 54 5.41 0.12 5.59
N TRP A 55 6.00 -0.01 4.40
CA TRP A 55 7.29 -0.66 4.24
C TRP A 55 8.42 0.12 4.89
N GLY A 56 8.39 1.46 4.80
CA GLY A 56 9.34 2.33 5.48
C GLY A 56 9.23 2.21 7.01
N TYR A 57 8.00 2.24 7.53
CA TYR A 57 7.71 2.07 8.95
C TYR A 57 8.21 0.71 9.47
N LEU A 58 7.77 -0.39 8.86
CA LEU A 58 8.14 -1.74 9.28
C LEU A 58 9.65 -1.94 9.21
N LYS A 59 10.32 -1.47 8.14
CA LYS A 59 11.77 -1.53 8.04
C LYS A 59 12.44 -0.78 9.19
N SER A 60 11.95 0.41 9.56
CA SER A 60 12.53 1.20 10.65
C SER A 60 12.41 0.51 12.01
N LYS A 61 11.34 -0.25 12.26
CA LYS A 61 11.07 -0.92 13.54
C LYS A 61 11.69 -2.30 13.64
N VAL A 62 11.41 -3.15 12.64
CA VAL A 62 11.85 -4.56 12.62
C VAL A 62 13.36 -4.67 12.68
N TYR A 63 14.08 -3.80 11.98
CA TYR A 63 15.55 -3.84 11.95
C TYR A 63 16.23 -3.23 13.20
N MET A 64 15.49 -2.60 14.12
CA MET A 64 16.06 -2.19 15.42
C MET A 64 16.52 -3.41 16.22
N ASN A 65 15.78 -4.51 16.13
CA ASN A 65 16.04 -5.75 16.87
C ASN A 65 17.04 -6.68 16.17
N LYS A 66 17.55 -6.29 14.99
CA LYS A 66 18.54 -7.04 14.19
C LYS A 66 18.23 -8.55 14.09
N PRO A 67 17.07 -8.93 13.54
CA PRO A 67 16.67 -10.34 13.43
C PRO A 67 17.74 -11.14 12.70
N ARG A 68 18.13 -12.31 13.25
CA ARG A 68 19.21 -13.15 12.71
C ARG A 68 18.70 -14.34 11.92
N THR A 69 17.43 -14.70 12.11
CA THR A 69 16.78 -15.78 11.37
C THR A 69 15.54 -15.28 10.64
N LEU A 70 15.12 -16.04 9.63
CA LEU A 70 13.86 -15.78 8.94
C LEU A 70 12.66 -15.84 9.89
N ASN A 71 12.72 -16.68 10.93
CA ASN A 71 11.66 -16.79 11.91
C ASN A 71 11.55 -15.53 12.77
N ASP A 72 12.69 -15.02 13.24
CA ASP A 72 12.74 -13.76 14.00
C ASP A 72 12.19 -12.60 13.17
N LEU A 73 12.59 -12.53 11.89
CA LEU A 73 12.11 -11.50 10.98
C LEU A 73 10.59 -11.57 10.80
N LYS A 74 10.05 -12.76 10.52
CA LYS A 74 8.59 -12.96 10.38
C LYS A 74 7.83 -12.62 11.66
N ASN A 75 8.36 -13.01 12.82
CA ASN A 75 7.71 -12.74 14.11
C ASN A 75 7.75 -11.25 14.44
N SER A 76 8.86 -10.57 14.21
CA SER A 76 8.97 -9.13 14.42
C SER A 76 8.02 -8.35 13.49
N ILE A 77 7.88 -8.75 12.21
CA ILE A 77 6.91 -8.12 11.31
C ILE A 77 5.48 -8.28 11.86
N ARG A 78 5.08 -9.48 12.31
CA ARG A 78 3.73 -9.70 12.85
C ARG A 78 3.48 -8.87 14.10
N GLN A 79 4.42 -8.85 15.03
CA GLN A 79 4.33 -8.06 16.26
C GLN A 79 4.19 -6.56 15.98
N GLU A 80 4.98 -6.02 15.04
CA GLU A 80 4.90 -4.60 14.68
C GLU A 80 3.60 -4.24 13.96
N ILE A 81 3.03 -5.16 13.18
CA ILE A 81 1.70 -4.98 12.56
C ILE A 81 0.60 -5.04 13.63
N GLU A 82 0.64 -6.02 14.53
CA GLU A 82 -0.35 -6.18 15.61
C GLU A 82 -0.31 -5.01 16.60
N ALA A 83 0.86 -4.44 16.85
CA ALA A 83 1.05 -3.29 17.72
C ALA A 83 0.72 -1.94 17.04
N MET A 84 0.44 -1.93 15.73
CA MET A 84 0.19 -0.70 14.99
C MET A 84 -1.14 -0.06 15.42
N PRO A 85 -1.14 1.19 15.93
CA PRO A 85 -2.37 1.86 16.32
C PRO A 85 -3.26 2.15 15.10
N ASN A 86 -4.58 2.01 15.28
CA ASN A 86 -5.56 2.32 14.23
C ASN A 86 -5.44 3.78 13.75
N GLU A 87 -5.11 4.70 14.66
CA GLU A 87 -4.92 6.12 14.35
C GLU A 87 -3.80 6.34 13.32
N MET A 88 -2.79 5.46 13.31
CA MET A 88 -1.71 5.50 12.33
C MET A 88 -2.20 5.10 10.93
N LEU A 89 -3.03 4.06 10.85
CA LEU A 89 -3.67 3.62 9.60
C LEU A 89 -4.62 4.69 9.07
N GLU A 90 -5.43 5.31 9.93
CA GLU A 90 -6.31 6.41 9.53
C GLU A 90 -5.53 7.61 8.99
N ARG A 91 -4.40 7.96 9.61
CA ARG A 91 -3.49 9.01 9.11
C ARG A 91 -2.94 8.64 7.72
N ALA A 92 -2.59 7.37 7.51
CA ALA A 92 -2.14 6.86 6.21
C ALA A 92 -3.22 7.00 5.13
N VAL A 93 -4.46 6.66 5.44
CA VAL A 93 -5.60 6.82 4.53
C VAL A 93 -5.88 8.29 4.21
N ARG A 94 -5.88 9.18 5.22
CA ARG A 94 -6.03 10.64 5.00
C ARG A 94 -4.90 11.21 4.14
N ASN A 95 -3.67 10.73 4.34
CA ASN A 95 -2.52 11.14 3.54
C ASN A 95 -2.64 10.67 2.09
N PHE A 96 -3.10 9.44 1.86
CA PHE A 96 -3.41 8.93 0.53
C PHE A 96 -4.40 9.83 -0.22
N GLN A 97 -5.52 10.19 0.43
CA GLN A 97 -6.50 11.11 -0.15
C GLN A 97 -5.86 12.46 -0.52
N ARG A 98 -5.05 13.04 0.38
CA ARG A 98 -4.33 14.29 0.11
C ARG A 98 -3.36 14.14 -1.07
N ARG A 99 -2.62 13.05 -1.15
CA ARG A 99 -1.66 12.77 -2.24
C ARG A 99 -2.36 12.67 -3.58
N ILE A 100 -3.55 12.05 -3.65
CA ILE A 100 -4.38 12.05 -4.85
C ILE A 100 -4.73 13.48 -5.28
N GLN A 101 -5.20 14.32 -4.34
CA GLN A 101 -5.58 15.69 -4.66
C GLN A 101 -4.40 16.52 -5.17
N VAL A 102 -3.22 16.37 -4.57
CA VAL A 102 -2.00 17.02 -5.04
C VAL A 102 -1.61 16.50 -6.42
N CYS A 103 -1.68 15.19 -6.66
CA CYS A 103 -1.36 14.57 -7.95
C CYS A 103 -2.26 15.12 -9.06
N ILE A 104 -3.57 15.22 -8.81
CA ILE A 104 -4.54 15.83 -9.73
C ILE A 104 -4.19 17.30 -9.98
N GLY A 105 -3.92 18.08 -8.92
CA GLY A 105 -3.56 19.50 -9.04
C GLY A 105 -2.20 19.75 -9.73
N GLN A 106 -1.38 18.71 -9.88
CA GLN A 106 -0.09 18.74 -10.58
C GLN A 106 -0.14 18.02 -11.94
N ASP A 107 -1.34 17.76 -12.48
CA ASP A 107 -1.55 17.08 -13.76
C ASP A 107 -0.86 15.69 -13.85
N GLY A 108 -0.85 14.94 -12.75
CA GLY A 108 -0.26 13.61 -12.68
C GLY A 108 1.27 13.58 -12.57
N ARG A 109 1.91 14.73 -12.30
CA ARG A 109 3.35 14.81 -12.06
C ARG A 109 3.76 14.16 -10.73
N HIS A 110 5.06 13.95 -10.60
CA HIS A 110 5.66 13.40 -9.40
C HIS A 110 5.38 14.29 -8.18
N LEU A 111 4.93 13.68 -7.10
CA LEU A 111 4.75 14.39 -5.83
C LEU A 111 6.12 14.70 -5.25
N GLU A 112 6.37 15.96 -4.91
CA GLU A 112 7.51 16.32 -4.05
C GLU A 112 7.34 15.64 -2.68
N ASP A 113 8.46 15.35 -1.99
CA ASP A 113 8.49 14.56 -0.75
C ASP A 113 7.50 15.08 0.31
N ILE A 114 6.28 14.56 0.30
CA ILE A 114 5.32 14.70 1.39
C ILE A 114 5.85 13.80 2.52
N VAL A 115 6.82 14.31 3.25
CA VAL A 115 7.38 13.65 4.43
C VAL A 115 6.25 13.35 5.39
N PHE A 116 6.07 12.06 5.73
CA PHE A 116 5.28 11.66 6.88
C PHE A 116 5.96 12.25 8.12
N ARG A 117 5.51 13.41 8.58
CA ARG A 117 5.86 13.91 9.90
C ARG A 117 5.01 13.14 10.90
N THR A 118 5.65 12.20 11.59
CA THR A 118 5.12 11.49 12.77
C THR A 118 4.84 12.46 13.91
#